data_AF-A0A7W4B3N5-F1
#
_entry.id   AF-A0A7W4B3N5-F1
#
_cell.length_a   1.000
_cell.length_b   1.000
_cell.length_c   1.000
_cell.angle_alpha   90.00
_cell.angle_beta   90.00
_cell.angle_gamma   90.00
#
_symmetry.space_group_name_H-M   'P 1'
#
loop_
_entity.id
_entity.type
_entity.pdbx_description
1 polymer ?
#
loop_
_entity_poly.entity_id
_entity_poly.type
_entity_poly.pdbx_seq_one_letter_code
_entity_poly.pdbx_strand_id
1 'polypeptide(L)' 'EQWLKSGFMDKGLFYRTDEGTPQGGVISPTLMLMTLAGLEQRIKSTALKKGARANFIGYADDFVVTCASKEVL' A
#
# COMPACT_ATOMS: atom_id res chain seq x y z
N GLU A 1 9.85 17.48 3.27
CA GLU A 1 9.90 17.24 1.81
C GLU A 1 11.27 16.83 1.24
N GLN A 2 12.37 16.90 1.99
CA GLN A 2 13.70 16.69 1.39
C GLN A 2 14.02 15.21 1.08
N TRP A 3 13.57 14.26 1.91
CA TRP A 3 13.93 12.84 1.75
C TRP A 3 13.31 12.10 0.57
N LEU A 4 12.11 12.49 0.11
CA LEU A 4 11.50 11.84 -1.06
C LEU A 4 12.10 12.35 -2.38
N LYS A 5 12.60 13.60 -2.38
CA LYS A 5 13.19 14.27 -3.55
C LYS A 5 14.71 14.15 -3.62
N SER A 6 15.37 13.56 -2.61
CA SER A 6 16.84 13.59 -2.47
C SER A 6 17.60 12.60 -3.36
N GLY A 7 16.92 11.70 -4.07
CA GLY A 7 17.59 10.62 -4.79
C GLY A 7 18.12 9.52 -3.86
N PHE A 8 18.74 8.50 -4.44
CA PHE A 8 19.42 7.42 -3.71
C PHE A 8 20.73 7.03 -4.39
N MET A 9 21.65 6.44 -3.63
CA MET A 9 22.90 5.86 -4.14
C MET A 9 22.75 4.34 -4.20
N ASP A 10 23.00 3.73 -5.37
CA ASP A 10 23.09 2.28 -5.53
C ASP A 10 24.39 1.93 -6.28
N LYS A 11 25.14 0.95 -5.76
CA LYS A 11 26.43 0.49 -6.32
C LYS A 11 27.42 1.62 -6.67
N GLY A 12 27.40 2.71 -5.89
CA GLY A 12 28.29 3.87 -6.09
C GLY A 12 27.81 4.88 -7.13
N LEU A 13 26.62 4.72 -7.69
CA LEU A 13 25.99 5.64 -8.64
C LEU A 13 24.79 6.35 -8.00
N PHE A 14 24.64 7.64 -8.29
CA PHE A 14 23.52 8.46 -7.81
C PHE A 14 22.35 8.41 -8.79
N TYR A 15 21.16 8.15 -8.26
CA TYR A 15 19.90 8.13 -9.00
C TYR A 15 18.94 9.19 -8.43
N ARG A 16 18.32 9.99 -9.32
CA ARG A 16 17.22 10.88 -8.93
C ARG A 16 15.95 10.05 -8.67
N THR A 17 15.22 10.41 -7.62
CA THR A 17 13.92 9.81 -7.30
C THR A 17 12.83 10.74 -7.79
N ASP A 18 12.23 10.44 -8.94
CA ASP A 18 11.10 11.21 -9.49
C ASP A 18 9.77 10.75 -8.90
N GLU A 19 9.64 9.45 -8.58
CA GLU A 19 8.49 8.84 -7.88
C GLU A 19 8.96 7.70 -6.97
N GLY A 20 8.17 7.39 -5.94
CA GLY A 20 8.42 6.28 -5.00
C GLY A 20 9.33 6.64 -3.81
N THR A 21 9.72 5.62 -3.04
CA THR A 21 10.65 5.76 -1.91
C THR A 21 11.86 4.85 -2.16
N PRO A 22 13.08 5.22 -1.74
CA PRO A 22 14.22 4.32 -1.80
C PRO A 22 13.91 3.01 -1.07
N GLN A 23 14.07 1.86 -1.75
CA GLN A 23 13.88 0.55 -1.11
C GLN A 23 14.95 0.37 -0.03
N GLY A 24 14.52 0.09 1.21
CA GLY A 24 15.39 0.00 2.38
C GLY A 24 15.46 1.27 3.24
N GLY A 25 14.71 2.33 2.90
CA GLY A 25 14.53 3.48 3.78
C GLY A 25 13.69 3.11 5.01
N VAL A 26 14.16 3.49 6.21
CA VAL A 26 13.44 3.22 7.49
C VAL A 26 12.00 3.79 7.48
N ILE A 27 11.74 4.83 6.69
CA ILE A 27 10.43 5.49 6.59
C ILE A 27 9.47 4.85 5.57
N SER A 28 9.96 3.95 4.70
CA SER A 28 9.15 3.32 3.65
C SER A 28 7.93 2.55 4.19
N PRO A 29 8.02 1.78 5.29
CA PRO A 29 6.85 1.09 5.86
C PRO A 29 5.76 2.05 6.34
N THR A 30 6.15 3.20 6.92
CA THR A 30 5.21 4.22 7.39
C THR A 30 4.47 4.87 6.23
N LEU A 31 5.18 5.20 5.16
CA LEU A 31 4.57 5.81 3.97
C LEU A 31 3.60 4.85 3.30
N MET A 32 3.96 3.57 3.18
CA MET A 32 3.10 2.52 2.67
C MET A 32 1.82 2.36 3.50
N LEU A 33 1.91 2.35 4.83
CA LEU A 33 0.74 2.29 5.71
C LEU A 33 -0.18 3.51 5.50
N MET A 34 0.37 4.71 5.34
CA MET A 34 -0.41 5.91 5.04
C MET A 34 -1.12 5.82 3.68
N THR A 35 -0.44 5.29 2.65
CA THR A 35 -1.04 5.08 1.32
C THR A 35 -2.17 4.05 1.37
N LEU A 36 -2.03 2.98 2.17
CA LEU A 36 -2.99 1.88 2.23
C LEU A 36 -4.12 2.09 3.27
N ALA A 37 -4.06 3.14 4.10
CA ALA A 37 -4.99 3.37 5.20
C ALA A 37 -6.48 3.38 4.79
N GLY A 38 -6.80 3.78 3.55
CA GLY A 38 -8.19 3.82 3.05
C GLY A 38 -8.69 2.52 2.42
N LEU A 39 -7.80 1.55 2.16
CA LEU A 39 -8.12 0.38 1.34
C LEU A 39 -9.13 -0.54 2.04
N GLU A 40 -8.92 -0.84 3.32
CA GLU A 40 -9.82 -1.67 4.11
C GLU A 40 -11.24 -1.07 4.20
N GLN A 41 -11.35 0.23 4.46
CA GLN A 41 -12.64 0.92 4.54
C GLN A 41 -13.38 0.87 3.19
N ARG A 42 -12.66 1.03 2.08
CA ARG A 42 -13.25 0.95 0.73
C ARG A 42 -13.76 -0.45 0.41
N ILE A 43 -13.01 -1.48 0.78
CA ILE A 43 -13.40 -2.89 0.58
C ILE A 43 -14.63 -3.24 1.42
N LYS A 44 -14.61 -2.93 2.73
CA LYS A 44 -15.74 -3.21 3.64
C LYS A 44 -17.02 -2.49 3.23
N SER A 45 -16.91 -1.21 2.85
CA SER A 45 -18.07 -0.45 2.38
C SER A 45 -18.65 -0.97 1.08
N THR A 46 -17.81 -1.46 0.16
CA THR A 46 -18.25 -2.05 -1.11
C THR A 46 -18.95 -3.40 -0.87
N ALA A 47 -18.39 -4.25 -0.01
CA ALA A 47 -18.99 -5.53 0.36
C ALA A 47 -20.35 -5.33 1.04
N LEU A 48 -20.45 -4.38 1.97
CA LEU A 48 -21.70 -4.08 2.68
C LEU A 48 -22.80 -3.61 1.71
N LYS A 49 -22.46 -2.77 0.71
CA LYS A 49 -23.40 -2.33 -0.33
C LYS A 49 -23.93 -3.48 -1.20
N LYS A 50 -23.12 -4.53 -1.40
CA LYS A 50 -23.52 -5.77 -2.08
C LYS A 50 -24.26 -6.75 -1.16
N GLY A 51 -24.55 -6.37 0.10
CA GLY A 51 -25.17 -7.27 1.10
C GLY A 51 -24.25 -8.39 1.58
N ALA A 52 -22.94 -8.25 1.38
CA ALA A 52 -21.94 -9.27 1.64
C ALA A 52 -20.95 -8.85 2.73
N ARG A 53 -20.13 -9.82 3.16
CA ARG A 53 -19.02 -9.59 4.09
C ARG A 53 -17.69 -9.84 3.37
N ALA A 54 -16.74 -8.93 3.58
CA ALA A 54 -15.37 -9.04 3.11
C ALA A 54 -14.41 -8.76 4.26
N ASN A 55 -13.31 -9.51 4.31
CA ASN A 55 -12.20 -9.26 5.23
C ASN A 55 -10.98 -8.80 4.43
N PHE A 56 -10.18 -7.94 5.05
CA PHE A 56 -8.92 -7.45 4.52
C PHE A 56 -7.80 -7.86 5.47
N ILE A 57 -6.73 -8.43 4.92
CA ILE A 57 -5.52 -8.80 5.63
C ILE A 57 -4.36 -8.22 4.83
N GLY A 58 -3.55 -7.35 5.44
CA GLY A 58 -2.41 -6.72 4.80
C GLY A 58 -1.10 -6.98 5.55
N TYR A 59 -0.01 -7.15 4.81
CA TYR A 59 1.35 -7.25 5.30
C TYR A 59 2.28 -6.50 4.34
N ALA A 60 2.89 -5.41 4.81
CA ALA A 60 3.61 -4.49 3.94
C ALA A 60 2.75 -4.09 2.71
N ASP A 61 3.25 -4.32 1.50
CA ASP A 61 2.57 -4.06 0.23
C ASP A 61 1.66 -5.22 -0.23
N ASP A 62 1.82 -6.40 0.36
CA ASP A 62 0.98 -7.56 0.08
C ASP A 62 -0.34 -7.51 0.86
N PHE A 63 -1.44 -7.84 0.20
CA PHE A 63 -2.74 -7.97 0.87
C PHE A 63 -3.61 -9.08 0.27
N VAL A 64 -4.49 -9.61 1.10
CA VAL A 64 -5.49 -10.62 0.75
C VAL A 64 -6.87 -10.10 1.13
N VAL A 65 -7.81 -10.24 0.21
CA VAL A 65 -9.24 -9.97 0.44
C VAL A 65 -10.01 -11.28 0.37
N THR A 66 -10.75 -11.60 1.42
CA THR A 66 -11.61 -12.80 1.45
C THR A 66 -13.08 -12.40 1.44
N CYS A 67 -13.90 -13.04 0.61
CA CYS A 67 -15.34 -12.83 0.51
C CYS A 67 -16.08 -14.17 0.53
N ALA A 68 -17.39 -14.13 0.84
CA ALA A 68 -18.23 -15.32 0.86
C ALA A 68 -18.51 -15.90 -0.54
N SER A 69 -18.35 -15.12 -1.61
CA SER A 69 -18.57 -15.56 -2.99
C SER A 69 -17.71 -14.78 -3.99
N LYS A 70 -17.56 -15.32 -5.21
CA LYS A 70 -16.76 -14.72 -6.28
C LYS A 70 -17.40 -13.48 -6.88
N GLU A 71 -18.72 -13.36 -6.83
CA GLU A 71 -19.46 -12.21 -7.37
C GLU A 71 -19.28 -10.94 -6.51
N VAL A 72 -18.88 -11.13 -5.25
CA VAL A 72 -18.63 -10.05 -4.29
C VAL A 72 -17.23 -9.45 -4.47
N LEU A 73 -16.23 -10.29 -4.76
CA LEU A 73 -14.87 -9.89 -5.18
C LEU A 73 -14.93 -9.05 -6.46
#